data_AF-A0A7X2P2Z0-F1
#
_entry.id   AF-A0A7X2P2Z0-F1
#
_cell.length_a   1.000
_cell.length_b   1.000
_cell.length_c   1.000
_cell.angle_alpha   90.00
_cell.angle_beta   90.00
_cell.angle_gamma   90.00
#
_symmetry.space_group_name_H-M   'P 1'
#
loop_
_entity.id
_entity.type
_entity.pdbx_description
1 polymer ?
#
loop_
_entity_poly.entity_id
_entity_poly.type
_entity_poly.pdbx_seq_one_letter_code
_entity_poly.pdbx_strand_id
1 'polypeptide(L)'
;MKNEISYSDARKIIERLPETKNIPLGEIEDVIYTQRIRNEVESFTKTEELLDYINRHIAQFGYNNASGSVRIQELWKELAEENGLCEKERRILYGIDQYLTEEEKIEAERRVGDGKKERRADASSTFGILLQILGLSDTYTSRWGKDRSLKPFLAGNEGIHPIAESVFPDRDGIEKVPNGKKVSFERVRKILILLLFYRFRIEIALENAENGEKFPYEDIGDNKERFLCYMNDELSDVGLPILYEGNPYDWIFLFAASARTEDDVQSPLDNLRGYMKQLISLKQL
;
A
#
# COMPACT_ATOMS: atom_id res chain seq x y z
N MET A 1 6.39 -7.02 -32.42
CA MET A 1 7.70 -6.46 -31.99
C MET A 1 8.26 -5.65 -33.15
N LYS A 2 8.78 -4.43 -32.91
CA LYS A 2 9.19 -3.44 -33.95
C LYS A 2 10.20 -3.97 -35.00
N ASN A 3 10.91 -5.07 -34.72
CA ASN A 3 12.03 -5.57 -35.53
C ASN A 3 11.78 -6.93 -36.22
N GLU A 4 10.53 -7.43 -36.31
CA GLU A 4 10.18 -8.70 -36.99
C GLU A 4 11.04 -9.94 -36.63
N ILE A 5 11.64 -9.95 -35.43
CA ILE A 5 12.53 -11.03 -34.99
C ILE A 5 11.72 -12.33 -34.87
N SER A 6 12.20 -13.38 -35.53
CA SER A 6 11.57 -14.69 -35.46
C SER A 6 11.65 -15.25 -34.04
N TYR A 7 10.67 -16.08 -33.65
CA TYR A 7 10.68 -16.72 -32.33
C TYR A 7 11.95 -17.57 -32.09
N SER A 8 12.47 -18.21 -33.14
CA SER A 8 13.74 -18.96 -33.07
C SER A 8 14.94 -18.07 -32.78
N ASP A 9 14.99 -16.86 -33.34
CA ASP A 9 16.09 -15.94 -33.10
C ASP A 9 15.97 -15.27 -31.72
N ALA A 10 14.75 -15.03 -31.25
CA ALA A 10 14.52 -14.60 -29.87
C ALA A 10 15.05 -15.62 -28.84
N ARG A 11 14.88 -16.93 -29.08
CA ARG A 11 15.45 -17.97 -28.20
C ARG A 11 16.97 -17.94 -28.16
N LYS A 12 17.64 -17.80 -29.30
CA LYS A 12 19.11 -17.68 -29.37
C LYS A 12 19.63 -16.46 -28.62
N ILE A 13 18.86 -15.37 -28.59
CA ILE A 13 19.19 -14.16 -27.82
C ILE A 13 19.08 -14.45 -26.33
N ILE A 14 18.01 -15.11 -25.88
CA ILE A 14 17.79 -15.47 -24.47
C ILE A 14 18.92 -16.37 -23.95
N GLU A 15 19.38 -17.34 -24.74
CA GLU A 15 20.49 -18.24 -24.39
C GLU A 15 21.83 -17.49 -24.20
N ARG A 16 21.98 -16.30 -24.78
CA ARG A 16 23.18 -15.45 -24.67
C ARG A 16 23.10 -14.44 -23.51
N LEU A 17 21.97 -14.36 -22.81
CA LEU A 17 21.81 -13.42 -21.69
C LEU A 17 22.60 -13.89 -20.46
N PRO A 18 23.29 -12.99 -19.76
CA PRO A 18 23.93 -13.31 -18.49
C PRO A 18 22.88 -13.65 -17.41
N GLU A 19 23.25 -14.53 -16.47
CA GLU A 19 22.42 -14.80 -15.30
C GLU A 19 22.36 -13.57 -14.38
N THR A 20 21.15 -13.16 -14.00
CA THR A 20 20.96 -12.10 -13.01
C THR A 20 21.24 -12.62 -11.61
N LYS A 21 22.14 -11.95 -10.89
CA LYS A 21 22.29 -12.15 -9.45
C LYS A 21 21.29 -11.27 -8.71
N ASN A 22 20.72 -11.79 -7.62
CA ASN A 22 19.82 -11.02 -6.76
C ASN A 22 20.65 -10.01 -5.94
N ILE A 23 20.46 -8.72 -6.20
CA ILE A 23 21.15 -7.62 -5.50
C ILE A 23 20.09 -6.77 -4.77
N PRO A 24 20.26 -6.45 -3.47
CA PRO A 24 19.38 -5.52 -2.73
C PRO A 24 19.39 -4.09 -3.31
N LEU A 25 18.29 -3.34 -3.16
CA LEU A 25 18.16 -1.98 -3.74
C LEU A 25 19.24 -1.02 -3.22
N GLY A 26 19.61 -1.11 -1.94
CA GLY A 26 20.63 -0.27 -1.31
C GLY A 26 22.06 -0.54 -1.78
N GLU A 27 22.29 -1.60 -2.55
CA GLU A 27 23.60 -1.96 -3.11
C GLU A 27 23.70 -1.61 -4.61
N ILE A 28 22.65 -0.99 -5.19
CA ILE A 28 22.64 -0.56 -6.59
C ILE A 28 23.02 0.93 -6.63
N GLU A 29 24.23 1.23 -7.11
CA GLU A 29 24.74 2.61 -7.22
C GLU A 29 23.90 3.50 -8.15
N ASP A 30 23.35 2.93 -9.23
CA ASP A 30 22.52 3.63 -10.21
C ASP A 30 21.27 2.82 -10.57
N VAL A 31 20.10 3.27 -10.10
CA VAL A 31 18.80 2.70 -10.44
C VAL A 31 18.34 3.29 -11.78
N ILE A 32 18.34 2.50 -12.85
CA ILE A 32 17.75 2.90 -14.13
C ILE A 32 16.27 2.52 -14.15
N TYR A 33 15.41 3.52 -14.33
CA TYR A 33 13.97 3.36 -14.32
C TYR A 33 13.42 2.69 -15.58
N THR A 34 12.34 1.91 -15.44
CA THR A 34 11.73 1.10 -16.50
C THR A 34 11.42 1.90 -17.77
N GLN A 35 11.02 3.17 -17.63
CA GLN A 35 10.74 4.05 -18.75
C GLN A 35 12.01 4.45 -19.53
N ARG A 36 13.13 4.66 -18.83
CA ARG A 36 14.43 4.93 -19.45
C ARG A 36 14.97 3.69 -20.16
N ILE A 37 14.84 2.52 -19.53
CA ILE A 37 15.15 1.23 -20.18
C ILE A 37 14.32 1.07 -21.46
N ARG A 38 13.00 1.35 -21.41
CA ARG A 38 12.14 1.28 -22.59
C ARG A 38 12.61 2.22 -23.71
N ASN A 39 12.86 3.49 -23.40
CA ASN A 39 13.30 4.47 -24.40
C ASN A 39 14.65 4.10 -25.04
N GLU A 40 15.60 3.61 -24.24
CA GLU A 40 16.91 3.17 -24.72
C GLU A 40 16.79 1.89 -25.55
N VAL A 41 15.99 0.91 -25.11
CA VAL A 41 15.72 -0.33 -25.87
C VAL A 41 15.00 -0.04 -27.19
N GLU A 42 14.09 0.92 -27.23
CA GLU A 42 13.42 1.33 -28.47
C GLU A 42 14.36 2.00 -29.49
N SER A 43 15.52 2.48 -29.04
CA SER A 43 16.55 3.06 -29.91
C SER A 43 17.48 2.01 -30.55
N PHE A 44 17.48 0.77 -30.05
CA PHE A 44 18.38 -0.28 -30.53
C PHE A 44 17.90 -0.88 -31.85
N THR A 45 18.83 -0.97 -32.81
CA THR A 45 18.56 -1.53 -34.14
C THR A 45 19.26 -2.88 -34.33
N LYS A 46 20.28 -3.19 -33.53
CA LYS A 46 21.05 -4.43 -33.62
C LYS A 46 20.94 -5.25 -32.33
N THR A 47 20.98 -6.57 -32.47
CA THR A 47 20.96 -7.51 -31.35
C THR A 47 22.13 -7.34 -30.39
N GLU A 48 23.32 -7.02 -30.90
CA GLU A 48 24.51 -6.81 -30.05
C GLU A 48 24.39 -5.55 -29.18
N GLU A 49 23.69 -4.50 -29.63
CA GLU A 49 23.41 -3.30 -28.83
C GLU A 49 22.56 -3.64 -27.61
N LEU A 50 21.53 -4.49 -27.81
CA LEU A 50 20.69 -4.99 -26.73
C LEU A 50 21.47 -5.89 -25.75
N LEU A 51 22.30 -6.80 -26.26
CA LEU A 51 23.08 -7.73 -25.41
C LEU A 51 24.14 -6.99 -24.60
N ASP A 52 24.81 -6.02 -25.20
CA ASP A 52 25.82 -5.21 -24.50
C ASP A 52 25.16 -4.31 -23.45
N TYR A 53 23.99 -3.74 -23.76
CA TYR A 53 23.19 -3.01 -22.79
C TYR A 53 22.79 -3.88 -21.59
N ILE A 54 22.22 -5.07 -21.84
CA ILE A 54 21.81 -5.97 -20.75
C ILE A 54 23.00 -6.42 -19.92
N ASN A 55 24.15 -6.71 -20.52
CA ASN A 55 25.36 -7.05 -19.79
C ASN A 55 25.85 -5.90 -18.90
N ARG A 56 25.89 -4.67 -19.44
CA ARG A 56 26.31 -3.47 -18.69
C ARG A 56 25.35 -3.13 -17.54
N HIS A 57 24.07 -3.44 -17.69
CA HIS A 57 23.02 -3.09 -16.74
C HIS A 57 22.43 -4.29 -15.99
N ILE A 58 23.11 -5.45 -16.01
CA ILE A 58 22.53 -6.71 -15.51
C ILE A 58 22.09 -6.67 -14.04
N ALA A 59 22.82 -5.91 -13.22
CA ALA A 59 22.50 -5.68 -11.82
C ALA A 59 21.13 -4.99 -11.65
N GLN A 60 20.74 -4.13 -12.59
CA GLN A 60 19.50 -3.36 -12.55
C GLN A 60 18.29 -4.22 -12.93
N PHE A 61 18.48 -5.21 -13.81
CA PHE A 61 17.48 -6.25 -14.07
C PHE A 61 17.31 -7.24 -12.89
N GLY A 62 18.20 -7.20 -11.90
CA GLY A 62 18.09 -7.95 -10.66
C GLY A 62 16.99 -7.44 -9.72
N TYR A 63 16.55 -6.19 -9.87
CA TYR A 63 15.55 -5.54 -9.01
C TYR A 63 14.33 -5.09 -9.80
N ASN A 64 13.32 -5.96 -9.91
CA ASN A 64 12.03 -5.59 -10.48
C ASN A 64 11.36 -4.52 -9.61
N ASN A 65 10.78 -3.49 -10.23
CA ASN A 65 9.91 -2.48 -9.58
C ASN A 65 10.65 -1.53 -8.64
N ALA A 66 11.89 -1.18 -8.97
CA ALA A 66 12.69 -0.22 -8.21
C ALA A 66 11.94 1.11 -8.01
N SER A 67 11.36 1.69 -9.07
CA SER A 67 10.56 2.91 -8.99
C SER A 67 9.41 2.80 -7.98
N GLY A 68 8.63 1.71 -8.03
CA GLY A 68 7.52 1.51 -7.10
C GLY A 68 7.98 1.30 -5.65
N SER A 69 9.13 0.64 -5.46
CA SER A 69 9.71 0.43 -4.12
C SER A 69 10.22 1.75 -3.52
N VAL A 70 10.88 2.59 -4.34
CA VAL A 70 11.32 3.94 -3.97
C VAL A 70 10.11 4.80 -3.63
N ARG A 71 9.05 4.77 -4.45
CA ARG A 71 7.83 5.52 -4.17
C ARG A 71 7.16 5.08 -2.86
N ILE A 72 7.15 3.79 -2.56
CA ILE A 72 6.69 3.29 -1.25
C ILE A 72 7.59 3.78 -0.11
N GLN A 73 8.92 3.84 -0.29
CA GLN A 73 9.84 4.40 0.72
C GLN A 73 9.50 5.85 1.04
N GLU A 74 9.29 6.67 0.00
CA GLU A 74 8.91 8.08 0.14
C GLU A 74 7.57 8.24 0.86
N LEU A 75 6.52 7.57 0.36
CA LEU A 75 5.20 7.59 0.97
C LEU A 75 5.25 7.09 2.41
N TRP A 76 5.95 5.99 2.67
CA TRP A 76 6.04 5.46 4.02
C TRP A 76 6.70 6.45 4.97
N LYS A 77 7.72 7.17 4.52
CA LYS A 77 8.33 8.25 5.30
C LYS A 77 7.33 9.36 5.60
N GLU A 78 6.65 9.90 4.59
CA GLU A 78 5.62 10.95 4.75
C GLU A 78 4.50 10.54 5.74
N LEU A 79 4.11 9.27 5.69
CA LEU A 79 3.03 8.74 6.52
C LEU A 79 3.48 8.43 7.95
N ALA A 80 4.65 7.81 8.13
CA ALA A 80 5.06 7.17 9.37
C ALA A 80 6.14 7.92 10.16
N GLU A 81 6.77 8.97 9.60
CA GLU A 81 7.73 9.78 10.34
C GLU A 81 7.08 10.56 11.49
N GLU A 82 7.91 11.10 12.37
CA GLU A 82 7.45 11.96 13.47
C GLU A 82 6.73 13.20 12.92
N ASN A 83 5.53 13.50 13.43
CA ASN A 83 4.59 14.47 12.89
C ASN A 83 4.09 14.18 11.46
N GLY A 84 4.27 12.96 10.95
CA GLY A 84 3.74 12.49 9.67
C GLY A 84 2.21 12.38 9.66
N LEU A 85 1.63 12.05 8.50
CA LEU A 85 0.17 12.06 8.32
C LEU A 85 -0.57 11.13 9.30
N CYS A 86 0.01 9.96 9.62
CA CYS A 86 -0.61 9.03 10.55
C CYS A 86 -0.64 9.59 11.99
N GLU A 87 0.39 10.34 12.40
CA GLU A 87 0.39 10.97 13.71
C GLU A 87 -0.60 12.13 13.76
N LYS A 88 -0.66 12.96 12.71
CA LYS A 88 -1.65 14.05 12.59
C LYS A 88 -3.08 13.51 12.65
N GLU A 89 -3.39 12.46 11.89
CA GLU A 89 -4.69 11.78 11.98
C GLU A 89 -4.98 11.34 13.41
N ARG A 90 -4.01 10.67 14.05
CA ARG A 90 -4.19 10.14 15.40
C ARG A 90 -4.41 11.24 16.43
N ARG A 91 -3.77 12.40 16.27
CA ARG A 91 -4.00 13.60 17.09
C ARG A 91 -5.43 14.09 16.97
N ILE A 92 -6.05 14.00 15.80
CA ILE A 92 -7.43 14.42 15.60
C ILE A 92 -8.41 13.35 16.11
N LEU A 93 -8.20 12.09 15.74
CA LEU A 93 -9.08 10.97 16.12
C LEU A 93 -9.07 10.67 17.62
N TYR A 94 -7.89 10.74 18.23
CA TYR A 94 -7.67 10.29 19.60
C TYR A 94 -7.09 11.36 20.53
N GLY A 95 -6.81 12.58 20.03
CA GLY A 95 -6.35 13.69 20.87
C GLY A 95 -5.14 13.32 21.73
N ILE A 96 -3.96 13.06 21.14
CA ILE A 96 -2.80 12.41 21.82
C ILE A 96 -2.73 12.69 23.33
N ASP A 97 -2.89 11.61 24.11
CA ASP A 97 -2.38 11.24 25.44
C ASP A 97 -2.51 12.19 26.64
N GLN A 98 -2.89 13.45 26.42
CA GLN A 98 -3.27 14.40 27.47
C GLN A 98 -4.80 14.53 27.60
N TYR A 99 -5.58 13.88 26.73
CA TYR A 99 -7.02 14.11 26.57
C TYR A 99 -7.91 12.87 26.60
N LEU A 100 -7.43 11.73 27.13
CA LEU A 100 -8.38 10.78 27.70
C LEU A 100 -9.05 11.48 28.89
N THR A 101 -10.38 11.52 28.93
CA THR A 101 -11.08 11.88 30.17
C THR A 101 -10.67 10.90 31.28
N GLU A 102 -10.71 11.32 32.55
CA GLU A 102 -10.43 10.37 33.65
C GLU A 102 -11.36 9.15 33.59
N GLU A 103 -12.57 9.29 33.05
CA GLU A 103 -13.47 8.18 32.80
C GLU A 103 -12.96 7.20 31.73
N GLU A 104 -12.38 7.68 30.62
CA GLU A 104 -11.80 6.83 29.57
C GLU A 104 -10.48 6.18 29.99
N LYS A 105 -9.70 6.85 30.85
CA LYS A 105 -8.53 6.24 31.52
C LYS A 105 -8.96 5.15 32.48
N ILE A 106 -9.96 5.43 33.33
CA ILE A 106 -10.54 4.46 34.27
C ILE A 106 -11.16 3.29 33.52
N GLU A 107 -11.82 3.51 32.39
CA GLU A 107 -12.37 2.48 31.53
C GLU A 107 -11.27 1.64 30.86
N ALA A 108 -10.19 2.27 30.40
CA ALA A 108 -9.01 1.58 29.89
C ALA A 108 -8.29 0.76 30.98
N GLU A 109 -8.17 1.29 32.20
CA GLU A 109 -7.59 0.62 33.36
C GLU A 109 -8.49 -0.50 33.91
N ARG A 110 -9.82 -0.32 33.92
CA ARG A 110 -10.80 -1.37 34.25
C ARG A 110 -10.75 -2.52 33.27
N ARG A 111 -10.59 -2.25 31.96
CA ARG A 111 -10.39 -3.30 30.94
C ARG A 111 -9.08 -4.07 31.13
N VAL A 112 -8.08 -3.46 31.78
CA VAL A 112 -6.80 -4.09 32.15
C VAL A 112 -6.87 -4.78 33.53
N GLY A 113 -7.96 -4.55 34.29
CA GLY A 113 -8.23 -5.11 35.62
C GLY A 113 -8.37 -6.62 35.70
N ASP A 114 -8.46 -7.31 34.56
CA ASP A 114 -8.47 -8.77 34.47
C ASP A 114 -7.14 -9.33 33.95
N GLY A 115 -6.02 -8.89 34.52
CA GLY A 115 -4.72 -9.59 34.46
C GLY A 115 -4.12 -9.87 33.07
N LYS A 116 -4.77 -9.44 31.99
CA LYS A 116 -4.29 -9.53 30.62
C LYS A 116 -4.00 -8.11 30.17
N LYS A 117 -2.74 -7.70 30.24
CA LYS A 117 -2.23 -6.60 29.42
C LYS A 117 -2.54 -6.96 27.97
N GLU A 118 -3.67 -6.47 27.45
CA GLU A 118 -3.96 -6.57 26.03
C GLU A 118 -2.81 -5.88 25.31
N ARG A 119 -2.09 -6.63 24.47
CA ARG A 119 -0.98 -6.10 23.69
C ARG A 119 -1.55 -5.17 22.62
N ARG A 120 -1.82 -3.91 22.98
CA ARG A 120 -2.00 -2.87 21.98
C ARG A 120 -0.72 -2.82 21.15
N ALA A 121 -0.86 -3.03 19.83
CA ALA A 121 0.26 -2.78 18.93
C ALA A 121 0.70 -1.34 19.18
N ASP A 122 2.00 -1.13 19.39
CA ASP A 122 2.56 0.22 19.51
C ASP A 122 2.07 1.01 18.29
N ALA A 123 1.33 2.08 18.54
CA ALA A 123 0.66 2.82 17.50
C ALA A 123 1.67 3.43 16.51
N SER A 124 2.91 3.69 16.96
CA SER A 124 4.02 4.14 16.11
C SER A 124 4.69 3.00 15.31
N SER A 125 4.43 1.74 15.66
CA SER A 125 5.01 0.60 14.94
C SER A 125 4.41 0.44 13.54
N THR A 126 5.17 -0.17 12.61
CA THR A 126 4.71 -0.47 11.25
C THR A 126 3.37 -1.19 11.20
N PHE A 127 3.15 -2.13 12.12
CA PHE A 127 1.88 -2.84 12.20
C PHE A 127 0.76 -1.98 12.79
N GLY A 128 1.06 -1.14 13.79
CA GLY A 128 0.10 -0.18 14.34
C GLY A 128 -0.39 0.82 13.29
N ILE A 129 0.53 1.34 12.48
CA ILE A 129 0.22 2.23 11.35
C ILE A 129 -0.62 1.51 10.30
N LEU A 130 -0.25 0.28 9.91
CA LEU A 130 -1.07 -0.51 9.00
C LEU A 130 -2.50 -0.72 9.53
N LEU A 131 -2.64 -1.05 10.82
CA LEU A 131 -3.95 -1.21 11.45
C LEU A 131 -4.72 0.12 11.47
N GLN A 132 -4.07 1.25 11.72
CA GLN A 132 -4.70 2.57 11.67
C GLN A 132 -5.22 2.90 10.25
N ILE A 133 -4.41 2.67 9.21
CA ILE A 133 -4.81 2.85 7.82
C ILE A 133 -6.09 2.04 7.53
N LEU A 134 -6.13 0.79 7.98
CA LEU A 134 -7.26 -0.12 7.79
C LEU A 134 -8.44 0.12 8.76
N GLY A 135 -8.32 1.03 9.73
CA GLY A 135 -9.36 1.31 10.74
C GLY A 135 -9.54 0.18 11.75
N LEU A 136 -8.48 -0.60 11.99
CA LEU A 136 -8.43 -1.77 12.86
C LEU A 136 -7.63 -1.53 14.14
N SER A 137 -7.13 -0.31 14.37
CA SER A 137 -6.35 0.08 15.56
C SER A 137 -7.07 -0.22 16.88
N ASP A 138 -8.39 -0.01 16.92
CA ASP A 138 -9.22 -0.21 18.11
C ASP A 138 -9.77 -1.63 18.26
N THR A 139 -9.57 -2.48 17.24
CA THR A 139 -10.09 -3.85 17.24
C THR A 139 -9.17 -4.77 18.04
N TYR A 140 -9.70 -5.34 19.15
CA TYR A 140 -9.06 -6.23 20.12
C TYR A 140 -7.72 -6.83 19.66
N THR A 141 -6.66 -6.03 19.81
CA THR A 141 -5.26 -6.36 19.50
C THR A 141 -4.77 -7.56 20.31
N SER A 142 -5.49 -7.90 21.38
CA SER A 142 -5.32 -9.12 22.18
C SER A 142 -5.58 -10.43 21.41
N ARG A 143 -6.37 -10.41 20.33
CA ARG A 143 -6.63 -11.58 19.46
C ARG A 143 -5.60 -11.77 18.36
N TRP A 144 -4.87 -10.71 18.03
CA TRP A 144 -3.73 -10.77 17.12
C TRP A 144 -2.61 -11.41 17.94
N GLY A 145 -2.38 -12.71 17.75
CA GLY A 145 -1.37 -13.46 18.49
C GLY A 145 0.05 -12.91 18.27
N LYS A 146 1.08 -13.74 18.41
CA LYS A 146 2.43 -13.31 17.98
C LYS A 146 2.51 -13.03 16.48
N ASP A 147 1.53 -13.54 15.72
CA ASP A 147 1.44 -13.40 14.28
C ASP A 147 0.84 -12.03 13.93
N ARG A 148 1.72 -11.06 13.63
CA ARG A 148 1.34 -9.70 13.23
C ARG A 148 0.96 -9.66 11.75
N SER A 149 0.02 -10.52 11.35
CA SER A 149 -0.47 -10.70 9.99
C SER A 149 -1.99 -10.56 9.95
N LEU A 150 -2.54 -10.04 8.84
CA LEU A 150 -3.98 -9.98 8.57
C LEU A 150 -4.55 -11.35 8.14
N LYS A 151 -3.70 -12.33 7.81
CA LYS A 151 -4.11 -13.65 7.32
C LYS A 151 -5.18 -14.36 8.16
N PRO A 152 -5.14 -14.35 9.52
CA PRO A 152 -6.17 -15.01 10.32
C PRO A 152 -7.60 -14.53 10.05
N PHE A 153 -7.77 -13.29 9.57
CA PHE A 153 -9.07 -12.67 9.31
C PHE A 153 -9.47 -12.72 7.84
N LEU A 154 -8.48 -12.66 6.95
CA LEU A 154 -8.70 -12.68 5.50
C LEU A 154 -8.87 -14.11 4.97
N ALA A 155 -8.14 -15.08 5.52
CA ALA A 155 -8.09 -16.45 5.00
C ALA A 155 -9.46 -17.12 4.95
N GLY A 156 -9.93 -17.41 3.74
CA GLY A 156 -11.23 -18.07 3.52
C GLY A 156 -12.39 -17.25 4.08
N ASN A 157 -12.33 -15.92 3.95
CA ASN A 157 -13.40 -15.01 4.32
C ASN A 157 -14.27 -14.75 3.09
N GLU A 158 -15.58 -15.00 3.19
CA GLU A 158 -16.51 -14.88 2.06
C GLU A 158 -16.66 -13.44 1.56
N GLY A 159 -16.36 -12.45 2.40
CA GLY A 159 -16.43 -11.04 2.04
C GLY A 159 -15.26 -10.53 1.19
N ILE A 160 -14.19 -11.33 1.00
CA ILE A 160 -13.04 -10.96 0.18
C ILE A 160 -12.75 -12.02 -0.87
N HIS A 161 -12.52 -11.58 -2.11
CA HIS A 161 -12.17 -12.50 -3.19
C HIS A 161 -10.79 -13.16 -2.93
N PRO A 162 -10.61 -14.48 -3.18
CA PRO A 162 -9.36 -15.19 -2.88
C PRO A 162 -8.10 -14.58 -3.50
N ILE A 163 -8.21 -14.02 -4.71
CA ILE A 163 -7.11 -13.28 -5.34
C ILE A 163 -6.70 -12.07 -4.50
N ALA A 164 -7.65 -11.26 -4.06
CA ALA A 164 -7.38 -10.07 -3.24
C ALA A 164 -6.83 -10.46 -1.86
N GLU A 165 -7.34 -11.55 -1.27
CA GLU A 165 -6.83 -12.12 -0.02
C GLU A 165 -5.34 -12.45 -0.12
N SER A 166 -4.95 -13.20 -1.17
CA SER A 166 -3.58 -13.72 -1.31
C SER A 166 -2.50 -12.64 -1.49
N VAL A 167 -2.90 -11.45 -1.96
CA VAL A 167 -2.01 -10.33 -2.27
C VAL A 167 -2.21 -9.13 -1.35
N PHE A 168 -3.08 -9.23 -0.35
CA PHE A 168 -3.40 -8.12 0.54
C PHE A 168 -2.15 -7.67 1.33
N PRO A 169 -1.89 -6.36 1.46
CA PRO A 169 -0.75 -5.86 2.22
C PRO A 169 -0.74 -6.36 3.65
N ASP A 170 0.42 -6.80 4.12
CA ASP A 170 0.67 -7.24 5.48
C ASP A 170 1.89 -6.51 6.07
N ARG A 171 2.13 -6.73 7.36
CA ARG A 171 3.29 -6.17 8.06
C ARG A 171 4.61 -6.48 7.36
N ASP A 172 4.80 -7.73 6.93
CA ASP A 172 6.05 -8.18 6.33
C ASP A 172 6.36 -7.42 5.03
N GLY A 173 5.35 -7.14 4.20
CA GLY A 173 5.52 -6.36 2.98
C GLY A 173 5.90 -4.92 3.29
N ILE A 174 5.20 -4.30 4.24
CA ILE A 174 5.40 -2.90 4.64
C ILE A 174 6.68 -2.72 5.47
N GLU A 175 7.23 -3.76 6.10
CA GLU A 175 8.57 -3.71 6.70
C GLU A 175 9.66 -3.96 5.65
N LYS A 176 9.43 -4.83 4.67
CA LYS A 176 10.45 -5.20 3.68
C LYS A 176 10.71 -4.08 2.66
N VAL A 177 9.65 -3.49 2.10
CA VAL A 177 9.79 -2.51 1.00
C VAL A 177 10.55 -1.27 1.45
N PRO A 178 10.19 -0.60 2.58
CA PRO A 178 10.90 0.59 3.03
C PRO A 178 12.38 0.31 3.34
N ASN A 179 12.69 -0.90 3.80
CA ASN A 179 14.05 -1.35 4.08
C ASN A 179 14.83 -1.85 2.84
N GLY A 180 14.32 -1.61 1.61
CA GLY A 180 15.00 -1.95 0.36
C GLY A 180 15.08 -3.45 0.06
N LYS A 181 14.25 -4.28 0.72
CA LYS A 181 14.19 -5.71 0.49
C LYS A 181 13.28 -6.01 -0.71
N LYS A 182 13.76 -6.91 -1.58
CA LYS A 182 13.02 -7.37 -2.77
C LYS A 182 11.70 -8.05 -2.37
N VAL A 183 10.62 -7.65 -3.02
CA VAL A 183 9.27 -8.22 -2.92
C VAL A 183 8.70 -8.42 -4.33
N SER A 184 7.65 -9.23 -4.45
CA SER A 184 7.02 -9.49 -5.75
C SER A 184 6.37 -8.23 -6.34
N PHE A 185 6.26 -8.21 -7.67
CA PHE A 185 5.57 -7.17 -8.44
C PHE A 185 4.19 -6.83 -7.88
N GLU A 186 3.35 -7.85 -7.72
CA GLU A 186 2.01 -7.68 -7.18
C GLU A 186 2.07 -7.07 -5.78
N ARG A 187 2.96 -7.54 -4.90
CA ARG A 187 3.05 -7.00 -3.54
C ARG A 187 3.46 -5.53 -3.51
N VAL A 188 4.41 -5.11 -4.35
CA VAL A 188 4.76 -3.68 -4.52
C VAL A 188 3.54 -2.89 -4.97
N ARG A 189 2.87 -3.32 -6.05
CA ARG A 189 1.71 -2.61 -6.58
C ARG A 189 0.59 -2.47 -5.56
N LYS A 190 0.28 -3.54 -4.82
CA LYS A 190 -0.84 -3.59 -3.88
C LYS A 190 -0.55 -2.76 -2.62
N ILE A 191 0.69 -2.77 -2.13
CA ILE A 191 1.13 -1.85 -1.06
C ILE A 191 1.04 -0.40 -1.54
N LEU A 192 1.57 -0.09 -2.72
CA LEU A 192 1.54 1.26 -3.27
C LEU A 192 0.10 1.78 -3.40
N ILE A 193 -0.83 0.97 -3.92
CA ILE A 193 -2.25 1.33 -4.01
C ILE A 193 -2.84 1.67 -2.63
N LEU A 194 -2.56 0.85 -1.61
CA LEU A 194 -3.06 1.10 -0.24
C LEU A 194 -2.52 2.42 0.31
N LEU A 195 -1.22 2.67 0.16
CA LEU A 195 -0.58 3.87 0.71
C LEU A 195 -1.00 5.14 -0.04
N LEU A 196 -1.09 5.09 -1.38
CA LEU A 196 -1.57 6.21 -2.20
C LEU A 196 -3.03 6.54 -1.90
N PHE A 197 -3.88 5.52 -1.77
CA PHE A 197 -5.26 5.71 -1.37
C PHE A 197 -5.33 6.42 -0.01
N TYR A 198 -4.63 5.89 0.99
CA TYR A 198 -4.65 6.48 2.32
C TYR A 198 -4.11 7.91 2.32
N ARG A 199 -2.96 8.16 1.67
CA ARG A 199 -2.36 9.49 1.55
C ARG A 199 -3.34 10.49 0.94
N PHE A 200 -3.91 10.19 -0.22
CA PHE A 200 -4.83 11.08 -0.92
C PHE A 200 -6.03 11.46 -0.04
N ARG A 201 -6.60 10.47 0.66
CA ARG A 201 -7.79 10.67 1.50
C ARG A 201 -7.47 11.43 2.78
N ILE A 202 -6.35 11.09 3.44
CA ILE A 202 -6.00 11.71 4.71
C ILE A 202 -5.57 13.16 4.53
N GLU A 203 -4.90 13.52 3.43
CA GLU A 203 -4.56 14.91 3.13
C GLU A 203 -5.82 15.78 3.03
N ILE A 204 -6.85 15.32 2.30
CA ILE A 204 -8.14 16.02 2.18
C ILE A 204 -8.83 16.12 3.55
N ALA A 205 -8.87 15.02 4.31
CA ALA A 205 -9.53 15.00 5.60
C ALA A 205 -8.84 15.93 6.63
N LEU A 206 -7.50 16.00 6.61
CA LEU A 206 -6.72 16.91 7.45
C LEU A 206 -6.94 18.37 7.07
N GLU A 207 -6.89 18.69 5.77
CA GLU A 207 -7.16 20.05 5.26
C GLU A 207 -8.56 20.53 5.66
N ASN A 208 -9.58 19.68 5.51
CA ASN A 208 -10.95 20.00 5.90
C ASN A 208 -11.07 20.20 7.43
N ALA A 209 -10.40 19.38 8.23
CA ALA A 209 -10.38 19.55 9.69
C ALA A 209 -9.69 20.86 10.12
N GLU A 210 -8.61 21.27 9.45
CA GLU A 210 -7.97 22.58 9.68
C GLU A 210 -8.91 23.75 9.34
N ASN A 211 -9.82 23.55 8.38
CA ASN A 211 -10.87 24.49 8.00
C ASN A 211 -12.14 24.43 8.87
N GLY A 212 -12.17 23.58 9.91
CA GLY A 212 -13.26 23.49 10.89
C GLY A 212 -14.36 22.47 10.56
N GLU A 213 -14.18 21.64 9.54
CA GLU A 213 -15.12 20.56 9.21
C GLU A 213 -14.96 19.33 10.13
N LYS A 214 -16.02 18.52 10.24
CA LYS A 214 -16.01 17.31 11.07
C LYS A 214 -15.08 16.24 10.49
N PHE A 215 -14.04 15.83 11.20
CA PHE A 215 -13.15 14.77 10.73
C PHE A 215 -13.75 13.34 10.80
N PRO A 216 -13.46 12.43 9.84
CA PRO A 216 -12.91 12.69 8.52
C PRO A 216 -14.02 13.13 7.55
N TYR A 217 -14.02 14.40 7.14
CA TYR A 217 -14.94 14.91 6.12
C TYR A 217 -14.24 14.98 4.77
N GLU A 218 -14.91 14.46 3.74
CA GLU A 218 -14.50 14.57 2.35
C GLU A 218 -15.74 14.91 1.50
N ASP A 219 -15.69 15.98 0.70
CA ASP A 219 -16.72 16.21 -0.32
C ASP A 219 -16.56 15.16 -1.44
N ILE A 220 -17.56 14.27 -1.57
CA ILE A 220 -17.56 13.15 -2.54
C ILE A 220 -17.90 13.62 -3.96
N GLY A 221 -18.45 14.82 -4.15
CA GLY A 221 -19.06 15.29 -5.41
C GLY A 221 -18.14 15.24 -6.62
N ASP A 222 -16.94 15.81 -6.50
CA ASP A 222 -15.97 16.04 -7.60
C ASP A 222 -14.68 15.19 -7.44
N ASN A 223 -14.71 14.24 -6.51
CA ASN A 223 -13.50 13.65 -5.94
C ASN A 223 -13.17 12.25 -6.50
N LYS A 224 -14.10 11.62 -7.22
CA LYS A 224 -13.87 10.30 -7.83
C LYS A 224 -12.95 10.42 -9.03
N GLU A 225 -13.25 11.30 -9.98
CA GLU A 225 -12.40 11.53 -11.16
C GLU A 225 -11.01 12.02 -10.73
N ARG A 226 -10.93 12.94 -9.77
CA ARG A 226 -9.66 13.42 -9.20
C ARG A 226 -8.84 12.30 -8.59
N PHE A 227 -9.47 11.44 -7.79
CA PHE A 227 -8.82 10.26 -7.23
C PHE A 227 -8.32 9.29 -8.32
N LEU A 228 -9.14 9.02 -9.34
CA LEU A 228 -8.75 8.11 -10.43
C LEU A 228 -7.58 8.67 -11.24
N CYS A 229 -7.59 9.96 -11.58
CA CYS A 229 -6.45 10.61 -12.24
C CYS A 229 -5.21 10.51 -11.37
N TYR A 230 -5.30 10.91 -10.09
CA TYR A 230 -4.20 10.83 -9.14
C TYR A 230 -3.58 9.42 -9.05
N MET A 231 -4.40 8.40 -8.84
CA MET A 231 -3.94 7.02 -8.73
C MET A 231 -3.31 6.51 -10.02
N ASN A 232 -3.90 6.84 -11.17
CA ASN A 232 -3.41 6.36 -12.45
C ASN A 232 -2.10 7.03 -12.83
N ASP A 233 -1.92 8.32 -12.53
CA ASP A 233 -0.68 9.05 -12.75
C ASP A 233 0.44 8.47 -11.87
N GLU A 234 0.21 8.35 -10.55
CA GLU A 234 1.19 7.79 -9.60
C GLU A 234 1.61 6.36 -9.95
N LEU A 235 0.68 5.52 -10.40
CA LEU A 235 0.99 4.16 -10.83
C LEU A 235 1.76 4.15 -12.16
N SER A 236 1.34 4.98 -13.12
CA SER A 236 1.97 5.05 -14.45
C SER A 236 3.40 5.59 -14.37
N ASP A 237 3.65 6.58 -13.52
CA ASP A 237 4.97 7.20 -13.32
C ASP A 237 6.02 6.20 -12.83
N VAL A 238 5.60 5.23 -12.01
CA VAL A 238 6.47 4.14 -11.55
C VAL A 238 6.42 2.89 -12.46
N GLY A 239 5.73 2.98 -13.59
CA GLY A 239 5.61 1.91 -14.58
C GLY A 239 4.71 0.74 -14.17
N LEU A 240 3.77 0.96 -13.25
CA LEU A 240 2.81 -0.04 -12.79
C LEU A 240 1.45 0.10 -13.50
N PRO A 241 0.70 -1.00 -13.70
CA PRO A 241 -0.64 -0.96 -14.27
C PRO A 241 -1.58 -0.09 -13.43
N ILE A 242 -2.31 0.80 -14.12
CA ILE A 242 -3.39 1.62 -13.57
C ILE A 242 -4.47 0.78 -12.87
N LEU A 243 -5.37 1.43 -12.13
CA LEU A 243 -6.47 0.73 -11.45
C LEU A 243 -7.42 0.09 -12.47
N TYR A 244 -7.88 -1.13 -12.16
CA TYR A 244 -8.77 -1.89 -13.02
C TYR A 244 -9.91 -2.53 -12.25
N GLU A 245 -11.15 -2.26 -12.65
CA GLU A 245 -12.37 -2.77 -11.97
C GLU A 245 -12.45 -4.30 -11.93
N GLY A 246 -11.89 -5.00 -12.94
CA GLY A 246 -11.86 -6.46 -12.94
C GLY A 246 -10.78 -7.07 -12.06
N ASN A 247 -9.90 -6.27 -11.42
CA ASN A 247 -8.97 -6.75 -10.42
C ASN A 247 -9.65 -6.72 -9.04
N PRO A 248 -9.87 -7.87 -8.37
CA PRO A 248 -10.66 -7.91 -7.14
C PRO A 248 -10.09 -7.08 -5.98
N TYR A 249 -8.78 -6.83 -5.96
CA TYR A 249 -8.19 -5.96 -4.95
C TYR A 249 -8.38 -4.48 -5.28
N ASP A 250 -8.19 -4.08 -6.54
CA ASP A 250 -8.37 -2.69 -6.95
C ASP A 250 -9.83 -2.26 -6.77
N TRP A 251 -10.76 -3.19 -7.03
CA TRP A 251 -12.19 -3.00 -6.80
C TRP A 251 -12.51 -2.54 -5.38
N ILE A 252 -11.77 -2.99 -4.35
CA ILE A 252 -11.97 -2.54 -2.96
C ILE A 252 -11.85 -1.01 -2.85
N PHE A 253 -10.83 -0.43 -3.49
CA PHE A 253 -10.56 1.01 -3.45
C PHE A 253 -11.48 1.79 -4.38
N LEU A 254 -11.81 1.22 -5.54
CA LEU A 254 -12.77 1.82 -6.48
C LEU A 254 -14.19 1.86 -5.89
N PHE A 255 -14.58 0.80 -5.18
CA PHE A 255 -15.82 0.72 -4.41
C PHE A 255 -15.81 1.72 -3.27
N ALA A 256 -14.76 1.74 -2.43
CA ALA A 256 -14.65 2.69 -1.33
C ALA A 256 -14.75 4.16 -1.79
N ALA A 257 -14.14 4.48 -2.94
CA ALA A 257 -14.21 5.80 -3.56
C ALA A 257 -15.57 6.16 -4.20
N SER A 258 -16.44 5.17 -4.44
CA SER A 258 -17.72 5.36 -5.13
C SER A 258 -18.94 5.17 -4.23
N ALA A 259 -18.77 4.53 -3.06
CA ALA A 259 -19.87 4.22 -2.15
C ALA A 259 -20.46 5.52 -1.57
N ARG A 260 -21.75 5.73 -1.83
CA ARG A 260 -22.60 6.73 -1.18
C ARG A 260 -23.65 5.99 -0.37
N THR A 261 -23.91 6.42 0.86
CA THR A 261 -25.06 5.91 1.63
C THR A 261 -26.18 6.95 1.59
N GLU A 262 -27.43 6.49 1.63
CA GLU A 262 -28.61 7.36 1.49
C GLU A 262 -28.75 8.37 2.64
N ASP A 263 -28.15 8.09 3.81
CA ASP A 263 -28.35 8.85 5.05
C ASP A 263 -27.10 9.56 5.61
N ASP A 264 -25.89 9.33 5.04
CA ASP A 264 -24.70 10.10 5.38
C ASP A 264 -23.63 9.98 4.27
N VAL A 265 -22.98 11.10 3.93
CA VAL A 265 -21.84 11.14 3.01
C VAL A 265 -20.62 10.60 3.75
N GLN A 266 -20.50 9.27 3.83
CA GLN A 266 -19.39 8.62 4.51
C GLN A 266 -18.12 8.74 3.66
N SER A 267 -17.03 9.25 4.26
CA SER A 267 -15.76 9.44 3.57
C SER A 267 -15.28 8.12 2.94
N PRO A 268 -14.62 8.14 1.77
CA PRO A 268 -14.04 6.93 1.18
C PRO A 268 -13.08 6.19 2.12
N LEU A 269 -12.37 6.92 2.99
CA LEU A 269 -11.56 6.30 4.04
C LEU A 269 -12.42 5.50 5.02
N ASP A 270 -13.55 6.04 5.48
CA ASP A 270 -14.50 5.31 6.32
C ASP A 270 -15.15 4.12 5.61
N ASN A 271 -15.41 4.22 4.30
CA ASN A 271 -15.93 3.10 3.51
C ASN A 271 -14.93 1.92 3.51
N LEU A 272 -13.63 2.18 3.29
CA LEU A 272 -12.59 1.17 3.38
C LEU A 272 -12.55 0.55 4.79
N ARG A 273 -12.54 1.39 5.83
CA ARG A 273 -12.47 0.96 7.22
C ARG A 273 -13.70 0.15 7.65
N GLY A 274 -14.88 0.56 7.19
CA GLY A 274 -16.15 -0.14 7.38
C GLY A 274 -16.13 -1.53 6.74
N TYR A 275 -15.67 -1.62 5.49
CA TYR A 275 -15.47 -2.90 4.81
C TYR A 275 -14.51 -3.81 5.58
N MET A 276 -13.36 -3.30 6.05
CA MET A 276 -12.40 -4.10 6.84
C MET A 276 -13.01 -4.61 8.16
N LYS A 277 -13.82 -3.79 8.85
CA LYS A 277 -14.54 -4.19 10.08
C LYS A 277 -15.60 -5.26 9.80
N GLN A 278 -16.30 -5.17 8.66
CA GLN A 278 -17.26 -6.18 8.23
C GLN A 278 -16.57 -7.52 7.95
N LEU A 279 -15.42 -7.53 7.27
CA LEU A 279 -14.65 -8.75 7.06
C LEU A 279 -14.31 -9.44 8.38
N ILE A 280 -13.84 -8.70 9.37
CA ILE A 280 -13.54 -9.25 10.69
C ILE A 280 -14.79 -9.81 11.38
N SER A 281 -15.94 -9.15 11.22
CA SER A 281 -17.20 -9.57 11.83
C SER A 281 -17.75 -10.85 11.18
N LEU A 282 -17.67 -10.97 9.85
CA LEU A 282 -18.11 -12.17 9.11
C LEU A 282 -17.33 -13.42 9.50
N LYS A 283 -16.04 -13.28 9.84
CA LYS A 283 -15.22 -14.42 10.29
C LYS A 283 -15.52 -14.87 11.73
N GLN A 284 -16.27 -14.08 12.49
CA GLN A 284 -16.64 -14.38 13.88
C GLN A 284 -17.98 -15.12 14.00
N LEU A 285 -18.71 -15.27 12.90
CA LEU A 285 -19.90 -16.12 12.75
C LEU A 285 -19.48 -17.53 12.29
#